data_AF-A0A3C0MFS6-F1
#
_entry.id   AF-A0A3C0MFS6-F1
#
_cell.length_a   1.000
_cell.length_b   1.000
_cell.length_c   1.000
_cell.angle_alpha   90.00
_cell.angle_beta   90.00
_cell.angle_gamma   90.00
#
_symmetry.space_group_name_H-M   'P 1'
#
loop_
_entity.id
_entity.type
_entity.pdbx_description
1 polymer ?
#
loop_
_entity_poly.entity_id
_entity_poly.type
_entity_poly.pdbx_seq_one_letter_code
_entity_poly.pdbx_strand_id
1 'polypeptide(L)'
;MWQLENIKSPIGNILLMHNGEVLAALDFEDHEGRMRKLADRYLSNPDFVRTKTRSTFGQALEAYFEGGVNMINGLTTIALGTAFQAKVWAALRTIPAGHTRSYAEIARQIGTPKG
;
A
#
# COMPACT_ATOMS: atom_id res chain seq x y z
N MET A 1 2.02 3.10 -17.62
CA MET A 1 1.39 1.77 -17.62
C MET A 1 1.54 1.16 -16.22
N TRP A 2 0.44 0.69 -15.62
CA TRP A 2 0.46 0.08 -14.29
C TRP A 2 0.75 -1.42 -14.40
N GLN A 3 1.66 -1.91 -13.58
CA GLN A 3 2.01 -3.31 -13.49
C GLN A 3 1.30 -3.94 -12.30
N LEU A 4 0.73 -5.12 -12.53
CA LEU A 4 0.11 -5.97 -11.53
C LEU A 4 1.03 -7.15 -11.26
N GLU A 5 1.49 -7.25 -10.03
CA GLU A 5 2.49 -8.21 -9.60
C GLU A 5 1.98 -9.01 -8.41
N ASN A 6 2.09 -10.34 -8.48
CA ASN A 6 1.68 -11.22 -7.39
C ASN A 6 2.89 -11.66 -6.55
N ILE A 7 2.68 -11.76 -5.23
CA ILE A 7 3.64 -12.25 -4.25
C ILE A 7 2.97 -13.28 -3.35
N LYS A 8 3.65 -14.40 -3.11
CA LYS A 8 3.25 -15.35 -2.07
C LYS A 8 3.78 -14.84 -0.73
N SER A 9 2.92 -14.79 0.28
CA SER A 9 3.32 -14.43 1.65
C SER A 9 2.77 -15.44 2.67
N PRO A 10 3.31 -15.47 3.90
CA PRO A 10 2.77 -16.30 4.98
C PRO A 10 1.29 -16.03 5.31
N ILE A 11 0.75 -14.87 4.92
CA ILE A 11 -0.63 -14.45 5.19
C ILE A 11 -1.55 -14.56 3.96
N GLY A 12 -1.07 -15.16 2.87
CA GLY A 12 -1.81 -15.32 1.61
C GLY A 12 -1.14 -14.65 0.41
N ASN A 13 -1.79 -14.74 -0.76
CA ASN A 13 -1.30 -14.09 -1.97
C ASN A 13 -1.61 -12.60 -1.94
N ILE A 14 -0.58 -11.79 -2.15
CA ILE A 14 -0.65 -10.33 -2.20
C ILE A 14 -0.53 -9.89 -3.66
N LEU A 15 -1.35 -8.94 -4.06
CA LEU A 15 -1.30 -8.25 -5.33
C LEU A 15 -0.80 -6.82 -5.14
N LEU A 16 0.20 -6.44 -5.93
CA LEU A 16 0.77 -5.10 -5.98
C LEU A 16 0.36 -4.42 -7.27
N MET A 17 0.15 -3.11 -7.19
CA MET A 17 -0.04 -2.23 -8.33
C MET A 17 0.97 -1.09 -8.27
N HIS A 18 1.91 -1.08 -9.22
CA HIS A 18 2.98 -0.07 -9.28
C HIS A 18 3.28 0.32 -10.74
N ASN A 19 3.94 1.45 -10.96
CA ASN A 19 4.42 1.84 -12.30
C ASN A 19 5.96 1.68 -12.44
N GLY A 20 6.62 1.15 -11.41
CA GLY A 20 8.09 1.00 -11.34
C GLY A 20 8.77 2.07 -10.49
N GLU A 21 8.12 3.23 -10.32
CA GLU A 21 8.61 4.34 -9.49
C GLU A 21 7.83 4.46 -8.18
N VAL A 22 6.52 4.23 -8.24
CA VAL A 22 5.62 4.33 -7.09
C VAL A 22 4.73 3.10 -6.97
N LEU A 23 4.48 2.69 -5.72
CA LEU A 23 3.44 1.72 -5.36
C LEU A 23 2.13 2.48 -5.09
N ALA A 24 1.07 2.12 -5.81
CA ALA A 24 -0.22 2.78 -5.72
C ALA A 24 -1.28 1.94 -5.00
N ALA A 25 -1.14 0.61 -4.99
CA ALA A 25 -1.97 -0.27 -4.18
C ALA A 25 -1.23 -1.56 -3.81
N LEU A 26 -1.62 -2.10 -2.66
CA LEU A 26 -1.23 -3.41 -2.14
C LEU A 26 -2.47 -3.98 -1.47
N ASP A 27 -2.90 -5.16 -1.90
CA ASP A 27 -4.09 -5.82 -1.36
C ASP A 27 -3.96 -7.35 -1.48
N PHE A 28 -4.88 -8.10 -0.90
CA PHE A 28 -4.96 -9.54 -1.20
C PHE A 28 -5.41 -9.77 -2.65
N GLU A 29 -4.96 -10.86 -3.25
CA GLU A 29 -5.23 -11.17 -4.68
C GLU A 29 -6.72 -11.23 -5.02
N ASP A 30 -7.55 -11.72 -4.10
CA ASP A 30 -9.01 -11.80 -4.24
C ASP A 30 -9.72 -10.42 -4.20
N HIS A 31 -8.98 -9.34 -3.93
CA HIS A 31 -9.48 -7.97 -3.92
C HIS A 31 -9.06 -7.13 -5.13
N GLU A 32 -8.55 -7.75 -6.21
CA GLU A 32 -8.19 -7.04 -7.45
C GLU A 32 -9.32 -6.16 -8.02
N GLY A 33 -10.57 -6.63 -7.97
CA GLY A 33 -11.72 -5.85 -8.44
C GLY A 33 -11.91 -4.54 -7.67
N ARG A 34 -11.59 -4.52 -6.38
CA ARG A 34 -11.60 -3.30 -5.54
C ARG A 34 -10.45 -2.37 -5.92
N MET A 35 -9.25 -2.94 -6.12
CA MET A 35 -8.07 -2.20 -6.54
C MET A 35 -8.28 -1.48 -7.87
N ARG A 36 -8.85 -2.16 -8.87
CA ARG A 36 -9.15 -1.56 -10.18
C ARG A 36 -10.16 -0.42 -10.07
N LYS A 37 -11.26 -0.61 -9.32
CA LYS A 37 -12.24 0.46 -9.07
C LYS A 37 -11.63 1.70 -8.41
N LEU A 38 -10.66 1.51 -7.52
CA LEU A 38 -9.94 2.61 -6.88
C LEU A 38 -9.06 3.34 -7.89
N ALA A 39 -8.33 2.59 -8.72
CA ALA A 39 -7.51 3.14 -9.78
C ALA A 39 -8.35 3.93 -10.79
N ASP A 40 -9.46 3.38 -11.29
CA ASP A 40 -10.37 4.06 -12.23
C ASP A 40 -10.92 5.39 -11.67
N ARG A 41 -11.08 5.47 -10.34
CA ARG A 41 -11.59 6.67 -9.67
C ARG A 41 -10.55 7.79 -9.59
N TYR A 42 -9.28 7.45 -9.37
CA TYR A 42 -8.24 8.42 -9.02
C TYR A 42 -7.16 8.59 -10.07
N LEU A 43 -7.12 7.72 -11.08
CA LEU A 43 -6.14 7.73 -12.15
C LEU A 43 -6.86 7.92 -13.49
N SER A 44 -6.25 8.70 -14.39
CA SER A 44 -6.82 8.98 -15.70
C SER A 44 -6.66 7.77 -16.63
N ASN A 45 -7.73 6.98 -16.79
CA ASN A 45 -7.80 5.81 -17.68
C ASN A 45 -6.59 4.86 -17.55
N PRO A 46 -6.41 4.19 -16.39
CA PRO A 46 -5.24 3.38 -16.14
C PRO A 46 -5.25 2.09 -16.96
N ASP A 47 -4.18 1.86 -17.73
CA ASP A 47 -3.91 0.55 -18.31
C ASP A 47 -3.11 -0.33 -17.35
N PHE A 48 -3.48 -1.61 -17.31
CA PHE A 48 -2.87 -2.61 -16.44
C PHE A 48 -2.24 -3.75 -17.23
N VAL A 49 -1.04 -4.15 -16.85
CA VAL A 49 -0.36 -5.34 -17.37
C VAL A 49 0.05 -6.24 -16.22
N ARG A 50 -0.22 -7.55 -16.32
CA ARG A 50 0.35 -8.50 -15.37
C ARG A 50 1.81 -8.73 -15.69
N THR A 51 2.65 -8.69 -14.66
CA THR A 51 4.08 -8.96 -14.79
C THR A 51 4.46 -10.17 -13.94
N LYS A 52 5.41 -10.96 -14.45
CA LYS A 52 6.12 -11.99 -13.68
C LYS A 52 7.48 -11.50 -13.20
N THR A 53 7.91 -10.33 -13.67
CA THR A 53 9.16 -9.71 -13.26
C THR A 53 9.02 -9.18 -11.85
N ARG A 54 9.90 -9.61 -10.97
CA ARG A 54 9.90 -9.21 -9.58
C ARG A 54 10.38 -7.76 -9.43
N SER A 55 9.52 -6.85 -8.96
CA SER A 55 9.86 -5.44 -8.77
C SER A 55 10.67 -5.19 -7.49
N THR A 56 11.22 -3.98 -7.33
CA THR A 56 11.85 -3.56 -6.06
C THR A 56 10.85 -3.55 -4.90
N PHE A 57 9.58 -3.23 -5.15
CA PHE A 57 8.50 -3.32 -4.16
C PHE A 57 8.27 -4.77 -3.74
N GLY A 58 8.29 -5.69 -4.71
CA GLY A 58 8.11 -7.10 -4.41
C GLY A 58 9.26 -7.70 -3.62
N GLN A 59 10.50 -7.37 -3.97
CA GLN A 59 11.69 -7.79 -3.21
C GLN A 59 11.64 -7.27 -1.77
N ALA A 60 11.23 -6.01 -1.57
CA ALA A 60 11.12 -5.42 -0.25
C ALA A 60 10.04 -6.11 0.62
N LEU A 61 8.92 -6.52 0.03
CA LEU A 61 7.89 -7.28 0.75
C LEU A 61 8.32 -8.72 1.07
N GLU A 62 9.00 -9.40 0.15
CA GLU A 62 9.57 -10.72 0.41
C GLU A 62 10.55 -10.63 1.60
N ALA A 63 11.48 -9.68 1.56
CA ALA A 63 12.42 -9.43 2.66
C ALA A 63 11.72 -9.03 3.98
N TYR A 64 10.62 -8.27 3.92
CA TYR A 64 9.82 -7.94 5.10
C TYR A 64 9.28 -9.20 5.79
N PHE A 65 8.73 -10.15 5.01
CA PHE A 65 8.20 -11.40 5.56
C PHE A 65 9.30 -12.35 6.06
N GLU A 66 10.54 -12.19 5.58
CA GLU A 66 11.73 -12.89 6.09
C GLU A 66 12.31 -12.26 7.38
N GLY A 67 11.66 -11.21 7.90
CA GLY A 67 12.06 -10.53 9.15
C GLY A 67 12.80 -9.20 8.93
N GLY A 68 13.07 -8.82 7.68
CA GLY A 68 13.62 -7.53 7.28
C GLY A 68 12.61 -6.39 7.35
N VAL A 69 11.99 -6.18 8.52
CA VAL A 69 10.85 -5.24 8.70
C VAL A 69 11.13 -3.82 8.19
N ASN A 70 12.38 -3.37 8.24
CA ASN A 70 12.76 -2.03 7.79
C ASN A 70 12.90 -1.88 6.26
N MET A 71 12.86 -2.97 5.50
CA MET A 71 13.03 -2.95 4.04
C MET A 71 11.92 -2.18 3.33
N ILE A 72 10.75 -2.03 3.95
CA ILE A 72 9.62 -1.27 3.40
C ILE A 72 9.69 0.23 3.67
N ASN A 73 10.57 0.70 4.56
CA ASN A 73 10.58 2.09 5.03
C ASN A 73 10.88 3.09 3.91
N GLY A 74 11.70 2.70 2.93
CA GLY A 74 12.12 3.52 1.80
C GLY A 74 11.21 3.44 0.57
N LEU A 75 10.11 2.69 0.62
CA LEU A 75 9.25 2.52 -0.55
C LEU A 75 8.46 3.81 -0.83
N THR A 76 8.57 4.28 -2.07
CA THR A 76 7.78 5.40 -2.58
C THR A 76 6.35 4.95 -2.84
N THR A 77 5.39 5.53 -2.13
CA THR A 77 3.96 5.19 -2.24
C THR A 77 3.13 6.40 -2.60
N ILE A 78 2.09 6.21 -3.41
CA ILE A 78 1.05 7.22 -3.61
C ILE A 78 -0.26 6.80 -2.95
N ALA A 79 -0.97 7.79 -2.42
CA ALA A 79 -2.23 7.64 -1.72
C ALA A 79 -3.41 7.88 -2.68
N LEU A 80 -4.06 6.83 -3.16
CA LEU A 80 -5.28 6.95 -3.97
C LEU A 80 -6.51 7.09 -3.07
N GLY A 81 -6.81 8.32 -2.65
CA GLY A 81 -7.90 8.59 -1.71
C GLY A 81 -8.22 10.07 -1.53
N THR A 82 -9.14 10.35 -0.62
CA THR A 82 -9.48 11.72 -0.22
C THR A 82 -8.33 12.37 0.56
N ALA A 83 -8.34 13.70 0.66
CA ALA A 83 -7.39 14.44 1.49
C ALA A 83 -7.40 13.99 2.97
N PHE A 84 -8.56 13.57 3.47
CA PHE A 84 -8.67 13.00 4.82
C PHE A 84 -7.96 11.64 4.92
N GLN A 85 -8.19 10.73 3.97
CA GLN A 85 -7.50 9.43 3.92
C GLN A 85 -5.98 9.59 3.82
N ALA A 86 -5.50 10.55 3.00
CA ALA A 86 -4.08 10.86 2.90
C ALA A 86 -3.47 11.28 4.25
N LYS A 87 -4.18 12.11 5.04
CA LYS A 87 -3.75 12.48 6.41
C LYS A 87 -3.69 11.28 7.34
N VAL A 88 -4.70 10.41 7.31
CA VAL A 88 -4.72 9.18 8.11
C VAL A 88 -3.54 8.29 7.74
N TRP A 89 -3.31 8.03 6.45
CA TRP A 89 -2.20 7.19 5.99
C TRP A 89 -0.83 7.77 6.34
N ALA A 90 -0.66 9.10 6.25
CA ALA A 90 0.56 9.76 6.71
C ALA A 90 0.80 9.56 8.21
N ALA A 91 -0.25 9.64 9.05
CA ALA A 91 -0.14 9.36 10.48
C ALA A 91 0.20 7.88 10.76
N LEU A 92 -0.42 6.93 10.06
CA LEU A 92 -0.12 5.50 10.22
C LEU A 92 1.36 5.17 9.96
N ARG A 93 2.01 5.86 9.01
CA ARG A 93 3.44 5.68 8.73
C ARG A 93 4.37 6.12 9.87
N THR A 94 3.86 6.85 10.86
CA THR A 94 4.65 7.27 12.04
C THR A 94 4.65 6.23 13.16
N ILE A 95 3.86 5.16 13.03
CA ILE A 95 3.82 4.07 14.01
C ILE A 95 5.04 3.18 13.82
N PRO A 96 5.93 3.04 14.82
CA PRO A 96 7.07 2.14 14.72
C PRO A 96 6.62 0.68 14.63
N ALA A 97 7.42 -0.15 13.97
CA ALA A 97 7.19 -1.60 13.93
C ALA A 97 7.07 -2.18 15.35
N GLY A 98 6.16 -3.15 15.52
CA GLY A 98 5.88 -3.78 16.82
C GLY A 98 5.09 -2.92 17.80
N HIS A 99 4.67 -1.70 17.42
CA HIS A 99 3.86 -0.82 18.25
C HIS A 99 2.45 -0.65 17.70
N THR A 100 1.53 -0.26 18.58
CA THR A 100 0.13 0.00 18.23
C THR A 100 -0.26 1.44 18.57
N ARG A 101 -1.33 1.90 17.92
CA ARG A 101 -2.05 3.13 18.24
C ARG A 101 -3.54 2.84 18.17
N SER A 102 -4.30 3.45 19.07
CA SER A 102 -5.74 3.49 19.02
C SER A 102 -6.23 4.43 17.92
N TYR A 103 -7.45 4.19 17.44
CA TYR A 103 -8.11 5.10 16.50
C TYR A 103 -8.22 6.52 17.05
N ALA A 104 -8.49 6.68 18.35
CA ALA A 104 -8.58 7.98 19.00
C ALA A 104 -7.24 8.74 19.01
N GLU A 105 -6.11 8.03 19.15
CA GLU A 105 -4.78 8.65 19.05
C GLU A 105 -4.50 9.16 17.64
N ILE A 106 -4.81 8.37 16.61
CA ILE A 106 -4.67 8.80 15.21
C ILE A 106 -5.58 10.00 14.91
N ALA A 107 -6.84 9.94 15.36
CA ALA A 107 -7.80 11.03 15.20
C ALA A 107 -7.32 12.34 15.83
N ARG A 108 -6.73 12.28 17.04
CA ARG A 108 -6.11 13.44 17.68
C ARG A 108 -4.89 13.94 16.89
N GLN A 109 -4.02 13.03 16.45
CA GLN A 109 -2.81 13.36 15.69
C GLN A 109 -3.11 14.11 14.39
N ILE A 110 -4.19 13.75 13.68
CA ILE A 110 -4.57 14.42 12.42
C ILE A 110 -5.50 15.63 12.61
N GLY A 111 -5.76 16.04 13.86
CA GLY A 111 -6.58 17.21 14.18
C GLY A 111 -8.09 17.01 14.03
N THR A 112 -8.57 15.76 14.07
CA THR A 112 -10.00 15.42 13.96
C THR A 112 -10.46 14.54 15.15
N PRO A 113 -10.42 15.05 16.39
CA PRO A 113 -10.61 14.23 17.60
C PRO A 113 -12.05 13.73 17.84
N LYS A 114 -13.01 14.11 16.99
CA LYS A 114 -14.43 13.71 17.07
C LYS A 114 -14.76 12.73 15.94
N GLY A 115 -14.36 11.48 16.12
CA GLY A 115 -14.73 10.34 15.28
C GLY A 115 -15.51 9.31 16.08
#